data_AF-A0A373Q0Q3-F1
#
_entry.id   AF-A0A373Q0Q3-F1
#
_cell.length_a   1.000
_cell.length_b   1.000
_cell.length_c   1.000
_cell.angle_alpha   90.00
_cell.angle_beta   90.00
_cell.angle_gamma   90.00
#
_symmetry.space_group_name_H-M   'P 1'
#
loop_
_entity.id
_entity.type
_entity.pdbx_description
1 polymer ?
#
loop_
_entity_poly.entity_id
_entity_poly.type
_entity_poly.pdbx_seq_one_letter_code
_entity_poly.pdbx_strand_id
1 'polypeptide(L)'
;MTEEQKIKIRRMRLDGNGYKHIASTLILPLSTVKSYCKRNGLVGVGPVVAMNNDVSVQLGLICRNCGKRLKHTAGKKRKVFCSDKCRKQYWNLHNGGKV
;
A
#
# COMPACT_ATOMS: atom_id res chain seq x y z
N MET A 1 0.83 6.39 -17.43
CA MET A 1 0.71 6.33 -15.95
C MET A 1 2.12 6.37 -15.37
N THR A 2 2.46 7.44 -14.66
CA THR A 2 3.79 7.64 -14.06
C THR A 2 3.97 6.80 -12.80
N GLU A 3 5.21 6.65 -12.32
CA GLU A 3 5.49 5.92 -11.07
C GLU A 3 4.85 6.59 -9.86
N GLU A 4 4.83 7.93 -9.82
CA GLU A 4 4.17 8.69 -8.74
C GLU A 4 2.66 8.41 -8.72
N GLN A 5 2.03 8.34 -9.90
CA GLN A 5 0.61 7.98 -10.01
C GLN A 5 0.35 6.56 -9.52
N LYS A 6 1.21 5.59 -9.86
CA LYS A 6 1.09 4.19 -9.37
C LYS A 6 1.18 4.13 -7.85
N ILE A 7 2.14 4.84 -7.27
CA ILE A 7 2.32 4.92 -5.81
C ILE A 7 1.07 5.51 -5.15
N LYS A 8 0.53 6.62 -5.69
CA LYS A 8 -0.68 7.26 -5.16
C LYS A 8 -1.91 6.34 -5.25
N ILE A 9 -2.16 5.69 -6.39
CA ILE A 9 -3.28 4.75 -6.53
C ILE A 9 -3.18 3.64 -5.50
N ARG A 10 -2.00 3.03 -5.39
CA ARG A 10 -1.78 1.94 -4.44
C ARG A 10 -2.08 2.40 -3.02
N ARG A 11 -1.55 3.53 -2.60
CA ARG A 11 -1.78 4.07 -1.25
C ARG A 11 -3.27 4.33 -1.01
N MET A 12 -3.93 5.07 -1.90
CA MET A 12 -5.36 5.36 -1.77
C MET A 12 -6.20 4.07 -1.71
N ARG A 13 -5.85 3.02 -2.47
CA ARG A 13 -6.52 1.72 -2.38
C ARG A 13 -6.34 1.03 -1.03
N LEU A 14 -5.12 1.08 -0.47
CA LEU A 14 -4.84 0.51 0.84
C LEU A 14 -5.49 1.32 1.97
N ASP A 15 -5.76 2.62 1.74
CA ASP A 15 -6.54 3.48 2.63
C ASP A 15 -8.06 3.30 2.46
N GLY A 16 -8.50 2.39 1.57
CA GLY A 16 -9.90 2.03 1.41
C GLY A 16 -10.67 2.79 0.33
N ASN A 17 -9.99 3.64 -0.45
CA ASN A 17 -10.66 4.45 -1.47
C ASN A 17 -11.16 3.61 -2.65
N GLY A 18 -12.34 3.97 -3.16
CA GLY A 18 -12.92 3.37 -4.36
C GLY A 18 -12.27 3.88 -5.65
N TYR A 19 -12.42 3.12 -6.74
CA TYR A 19 -11.81 3.47 -8.04
C TYR A 19 -12.24 4.83 -8.58
N LYS A 20 -13.52 5.21 -8.40
CA LYS A 20 -14.06 6.49 -8.86
C LYS A 20 -13.36 7.66 -8.15
N HIS A 21 -13.26 7.60 -6.83
CA HIS A 21 -12.60 8.65 -6.04
C HIS A 21 -11.14 8.81 -6.47
N ILE A 22 -10.40 7.71 -6.59
CA ILE A 22 -9.00 7.72 -7.03
C ILE A 22 -8.84 8.30 -8.44
N ALA A 23 -9.71 7.92 -9.37
CA ALA A 23 -9.69 8.42 -10.74
C ALA A 23 -9.87 9.94 -10.78
N SER A 24 -10.83 10.47 -10.02
CA SER A 24 -11.07 11.90 -9.89
C SER A 24 -9.90 12.64 -9.25
N THR A 25 -9.37 12.14 -8.13
CA THR A 25 -8.26 12.79 -7.40
C THR A 25 -6.98 12.88 -8.22
N LEU A 26 -6.69 11.86 -9.04
CA LEU A 26 -5.46 11.79 -9.82
C LEU A 26 -5.62 12.27 -11.27
N ILE A 27 -6.83 12.71 -11.65
CA ILE A 27 -7.17 13.11 -13.03
C ILE A 27 -6.76 11.99 -14.01
N LEU A 28 -7.21 10.78 -13.70
CA LEU A 28 -6.93 9.58 -14.48
C LEU A 28 -8.22 8.94 -14.98
N PRO A 29 -8.22 8.31 -16.17
CA PRO A 29 -9.35 7.51 -16.61
C PRO A 29 -9.64 6.38 -15.61
N LEU A 30 -10.93 6.16 -15.31
CA LEU A 30 -11.37 5.09 -14.41
C LEU A 30 -10.88 3.71 -14.87
N SER A 31 -10.85 3.47 -16.18
CA SER A 31 -10.31 2.25 -16.79
C SER A 31 -8.84 2.03 -16.46
N THR A 32 -8.04 3.09 -16.45
CA THR A 32 -6.62 3.05 -16.07
C THR A 32 -6.44 2.64 -14.61
N VAL A 33 -7.22 3.22 -13.70
CA VAL A 33 -7.19 2.86 -12.27
C VAL A 33 -7.61 1.40 -12.07
N LYS A 34 -8.70 0.97 -12.71
CA LYS A 34 -9.17 -0.43 -12.66
C LYS A 34 -8.12 -1.41 -13.19
N SER A 35 -7.54 -1.12 -14.35
CA SER A 35 -6.51 -1.96 -14.99
C SER A 35 -5.24 -2.06 -14.12
N TYR A 36 -4.81 -0.95 -13.53
CA TYR A 36 -3.71 -0.98 -12.56
C TYR A 36 -4.04 -1.84 -11.34
N CYS A 37 -5.20 -1.62 -10.71
CA CYS A 37 -5.60 -2.37 -9.51
C CYS A 37 -5.75 -3.86 -9.78
N LYS A 38 -6.31 -4.25 -10.94
CA LYS A 38 -6.44 -5.65 -11.36
C LYS A 38 -5.09 -6.35 -11.46
N ARG A 39 -4.11 -5.73 -12.13
CA ARG A 39 -2.76 -6.28 -12.29
C ARG A 39 -1.95 -6.35 -11.00
N ASN A 40 -2.32 -5.57 -9.99
CA ASN A 40 -1.59 -5.47 -8.71
C ASN A 40 -2.33 -6.12 -7.53
N GLY A 41 -3.40 -6.88 -7.77
CA GLY A 41 -4.14 -7.57 -6.72
C GLY A 41 -4.90 -6.64 -5.76
N LEU A 42 -5.20 -5.41 -6.17
CA LEU A 42 -5.95 -4.41 -5.40
C LEU A 42 -7.44 -4.41 -5.77
N VAL A 43 -7.96 -5.60 -6.13
CA VAL A 43 -9.32 -5.82 -6.59
C VAL A 43 -10.32 -5.88 -5.43
N GLY A 44 -11.58 -5.58 -5.71
CA GLY A 44 -12.67 -5.65 -4.73
C GLY A 44 -13.03 -4.30 -4.11
N VAL A 45 -13.88 -4.38 -3.09
CA VAL A 45 -14.42 -3.21 -2.39
C VAL A 45 -13.30 -2.51 -1.60
N GLY A 46 -13.20 -1.18 -1.71
CA GLY A 46 -12.10 -0.41 -1.10
C GLY A 46 -11.90 -0.68 0.39
N PRO A 47 -12.93 -0.50 1.24
CA PRO A 47 -12.84 -0.82 2.66
C PRO A 47 -12.35 -2.24 2.97
N VAL A 48 -12.77 -3.24 2.18
CA VAL A 48 -12.32 -4.63 2.34
C VAL A 48 -10.84 -4.78 2.00
N VAL A 49 -10.35 -4.10 0.96
CA VAL A 49 -8.92 -4.09 0.61
C VAL A 49 -8.08 -3.44 1.72
N ALA A 50 -8.56 -2.35 2.32
CA ALA A 50 -7.91 -1.73 3.47
C ALA A 50 -7.84 -2.66 4.67
N MET A 51 -8.99 -3.24 5.07
CA MET A 51 -9.07 -4.19 6.17
C MET A 51 -8.13 -5.38 5.97
N ASN A 52 -8.14 -6.00 4.78
CA ASN A 52 -7.25 -7.11 4.46
C ASN A 52 -5.77 -6.73 4.53
N ASN A 53 -5.42 -5.52 4.11
CA ASN A 53 -4.07 -5.01 4.22
C ASN A 53 -3.67 -4.83 5.69
N ASP A 54 -4.53 -4.25 6.52
CA ASP A 54 -4.27 -4.03 7.94
C ASP A 54 -4.10 -5.34 8.70
N VAL A 55 -4.98 -6.33 8.47
CA VAL A 55 -4.85 -7.67 9.04
C VAL A 55 -3.53 -8.32 8.59
N SER A 56 -3.18 -8.20 7.31
CA SER A 56 -1.93 -8.77 6.78
C SER A 56 -0.68 -8.12 7.40
N VAL A 57 -0.74 -6.82 7.71
CA VAL A 57 0.33 -6.09 8.41
C VAL A 57 0.42 -6.51 9.87
N GLN A 58 -0.72 -6.64 10.56
CA GLN A 58 -0.81 -7.10 11.96
C GLN A 58 -0.24 -8.51 12.13
N LEU A 59 -0.58 -9.43 11.21
CA LEU A 59 -0.03 -10.78 11.18
C LEU A 59 1.46 -10.83 10.75
N GLY A 60 2.01 -9.71 10.31
CA GLY A 60 3.40 -9.61 9.82
C GLY A 60 3.60 -10.32 8.48
N LEU A 61 2.54 -10.56 7.69
CA LEU A 61 2.65 -11.24 6.40
C LEU A 61 3.23 -10.30 5.33
N ILE A 62 2.96 -9.01 5.44
CA ILE A 62 3.38 -7.99 4.47
C ILE A 62 4.05 -6.78 5.15
N CYS A 63 4.88 -6.08 4.39
CA CYS A 63 5.56 -4.87 4.81
C CYS A 63 4.55 -3.74 5.03
N ARG A 64 4.60 -3.10 6.20
CA ARG A 64 3.71 -1.97 6.55
C ARG A 64 3.80 -0.80 5.56
N ASN A 65 4.96 -0.57 4.94
CA ASN A 65 5.14 0.54 4.01
C ASN A 65 4.72 0.21 2.57
N CYS A 66 5.24 -0.90 2.03
CA CYS A 66 5.15 -1.21 0.59
C CYS A 66 4.31 -2.45 0.28
N GLY A 67 3.76 -3.13 1.29
CA GLY A 67 2.97 -4.36 1.19
C GLY A 67 3.66 -5.57 0.55
N LYS A 68 4.98 -5.54 0.34
CA LYS A 68 5.74 -6.75 -0.07
C LYS A 68 5.66 -7.82 1.01
N ARG A 69 5.54 -9.09 0.62
CA ARG A 69 5.58 -10.23 1.56
C ARG A 69 6.86 -10.21 2.39
N LEU A 70 6.73 -10.43 3.70
CA LEU A 70 7.86 -10.52 4.61
C LEU A 70 8.35 -11.95 4.72
N LYS A 71 9.67 -12.11 4.60
CA LYS A 71 10.36 -13.37 4.91
C LYS A 71 10.89 -13.27 6.34
N HIS A 72 10.26 -14.00 7.25
CA HIS A 72 10.70 -14.14 8.64
C HIS A 72 11.80 -15.19 8.74
N THR A 73 12.70 -14.99 9.70
CA THR A 73 13.75 -15.95 10.02
C THR A 73 13.41 -16.56 11.37
N ALA A 74 13.41 -17.90 11.46
CA ALA A 74 13.16 -18.59 12.72
C ALA A 74 14.13 -18.11 13.81
N GLY A 75 13.65 -18.00 15.05
CA GLY A 75 14.44 -17.49 16.18
C GLY A 75 14.70 -15.98 16.19
N LYS A 76 14.27 -15.21 15.18
CA LYS A 76 14.38 -13.74 15.16
C LYS A 76 13.03 -13.07 15.35
N LYS A 77 13.05 -11.84 15.86
CA LYS A 77 11.85 -10.98 15.93
C LYS A 77 11.20 -10.86 14.55
N ARG A 78 9.87 -10.94 14.52
CA ARG A 78 9.09 -10.76 13.29
C ARG A 78 9.38 -9.40 12.68
N LYS A 79 9.53 -9.38 11.35
CA LYS A 79 9.73 -8.13 10.62
C LYS A 79 8.41 -7.37 10.52
N VAL A 80 8.51 -6.04 10.52
CA VAL A 80 7.41 -5.13 10.18
C VAL A 80 7.64 -4.48 8.81
N PHE A 81 8.90 -4.34 8.41
CA PHE A 81 9.31 -3.73 7.14
C PHE A 81 10.20 -4.71 6.36
N CYS A 82 10.12 -4.66 5.02
CA CYS A 82 10.95 -5.51 4.16
C CYS A 82 12.40 -5.01 4.03
N SER A 83 12.67 -3.75 4.38
CA SER A 83 13.99 -3.12 4.32
C SER A 83 14.05 -1.84 5.15
N ASP A 84 15.25 -1.37 5.47
CA ASP A 84 15.45 -0.09 6.16
C ASP A 84 14.91 1.10 5.36
N LYS A 85 14.99 1.04 4.02
CA LYS A 85 14.38 2.05 3.14
C LYS A 85 12.88 2.18 3.40
N CYS A 86 12.17 1.05 3.49
CA CYS A 86 10.74 1.04 3.78
C CYS A 86 10.41 1.53 5.19
N ARG A 87 11.24 1.20 6.18
CA ARG A 87 11.10 1.73 7.54
C ARG A 87 11.20 3.26 7.55
N LYS A 88 12.26 3.81 6.94
CA LYS A 88 12.49 5.27 6.88
C LYS A 88 11.37 6.00 6.13
N GLN A 89 10.99 5.50 4.95
CA GLN A 89 9.90 6.10 4.16
C GLN A 89 8.58 6.15 4.92
N TYR A 90 8.23 5.07 5.62
CA TYR A 90 7.01 5.03 6.41
C TYR A 90 7.01 6.12 7.48
N TRP A 91 8.08 6.21 8.26
CA TRP A 91 8.17 7.20 9.34
C TRP A 91 8.23 8.64 8.84
N ASN A 92 8.95 8.92 7.74
CA ASN A 92 8.96 10.26 7.14
C ASN A 92 7.56 10.71 6.71
N LEU A 93 6.75 9.77 6.23
CA LEU A 93 5.42 10.03 5.71
C LEU A 93 4.35 10.17 6.81
N HIS A 94 4.54 9.52 7.96
CA HIS A 94 3.56 9.47 9.05
C HIS A 94 3.94 10.34 10.26
N ASN A 95 5.23 10.63 10.48
CA ASN A 95 5.69 11.43 11.61
C ASN A 95 6.05 12.87 11.22
N GLY A 96 5.73 13.30 9.98
CA GLY A 96 5.89 14.68 9.52
C GLY A 96 7.33 15.19 9.69
N GLY A 97 8.23 14.75 8.82
CA GLY A 97 9.60 15.28 8.65
C GLY A 97 10.13 16.17 9.76
N LYS A 98 10.59 15.59 10.87
CA LYS A 98 11.57 16.24 11.76
C LYS A 98 12.89 15.53 11.57
N VAL A 99 13.65 16.00 10.59
CA VAL A 99 15.11 16.04 10.67
C VAL A 99 15.44 17.49 11.00
#